data_AF-A0A369NTK8-F1
#
_entry.id   AF-A0A369NTK8-F1
#
_cell.length_a   1.000
_cell.length_b   1.000
_cell.length_c   1.000
_cell.angle_alpha   90.00
_cell.angle_beta   90.00
_cell.angle_gamma   90.00
#
_symmetry.space_group_name_H-M   'P 1'
#
loop_
_entity.id
_entity.type
_entity.pdbx_description
1 polymer ?
#
loop_
_entity_poly.entity_id
_entity_poly.type
_entity_poly.pdbx_seq_one_letter_code
_entity_poly.pdbx_strand_id
1 'polypeptide(L)'
;MAIVLSHTTAAECWLSGRFDVSLGGPSIARWHRPAGSTQVETVATRFAMDRLDIAYAEMFAFGGSRTSDAFACRASARDVQALRSDVLAFASDPVHVLVPGRSAAHAMRGATCHVRSAALPNGSLVRALGNLLICSPELCFLQMASTMPFHRLVKLGFELCALYTLQPDGAAGYGRPFPPTTVRAMERYLERCTGMHGAATARKALRHVAVASGSPMETALAIVLCLPLRLGGYGLPLPRMNYRIEARRSDQSTSDKRYYLCDLFWPEANVAIEYDSDLEHTGPARIAEDAQRRNDLTSLGITTITATRGQVMDAEKLSRIAHQVGAMLNVRIRDERGWNPRERAQLLRSLVTEHDLKASWTKARRISVSN
;
A
#
# COMPACT_ATOMS: atom_id res chain seq x y z
N MET A 1 -3.68 31.62 -4.24
CA MET A 1 -4.68 30.72 -3.63
C MET A 1 -4.09 29.33 -3.58
N ALA A 2 -4.40 28.57 -2.55
CA ALA A 2 -3.93 27.20 -2.45
C ALA A 2 -4.84 26.24 -3.24
N ILE A 3 -4.24 25.16 -3.74
CA ILE A 3 -4.95 24.08 -4.41
C ILE A 3 -4.77 22.84 -3.55
N VAL A 4 -5.88 22.22 -3.17
CA VAL A 4 -5.87 21.03 -2.31
C VAL A 4 -6.26 19.82 -3.14
N LEU A 5 -5.31 18.93 -3.43
CA LEU A 5 -5.60 17.65 -4.10
C LEU A 5 -6.26 16.68 -3.13
N SER A 6 -7.20 15.87 -3.60
CA SER A 6 -8.01 14.96 -2.76
C SER A 6 -8.36 13.65 -3.47
N HIS A 7 -8.97 12.72 -2.73
CA HIS A 7 -9.50 11.47 -3.27
C HIS A 7 -8.50 10.75 -4.19
N THR A 8 -8.93 10.35 -5.40
CA THR A 8 -8.13 9.58 -6.35
C THR A 8 -6.81 10.27 -6.70
N THR A 9 -6.81 11.58 -6.95
CA THR A 9 -5.58 12.31 -7.29
C THR A 9 -4.59 12.34 -6.13
N ALA A 10 -5.07 12.54 -4.89
CA ALA A 10 -4.20 12.46 -3.71
C ALA A 10 -3.67 11.03 -3.50
N ALA A 11 -4.50 10.01 -3.72
CA ALA A 11 -4.06 8.62 -3.66
C ALA A 11 -2.94 8.35 -4.67
N GLU A 12 -3.12 8.71 -5.94
CA GLU A 12 -2.10 8.56 -6.99
C GLU A 12 -0.79 9.29 -6.63
N CYS A 13 -0.87 10.49 -6.02
CA CYS A 13 0.31 11.21 -5.54
C CYS A 13 1.10 10.39 -4.52
N TRP A 14 0.43 9.82 -3.50
CA TRP A 14 1.08 9.01 -2.48
C TRP A 14 1.51 7.64 -2.98
N LEU A 15 0.76 7.02 -3.89
CA LEU A 15 1.10 5.72 -4.45
C LEU A 15 2.31 5.80 -5.38
N SER A 16 2.47 6.88 -6.13
CA SER A 16 3.60 7.06 -7.06
C SER A 16 4.95 7.28 -6.38
N GLY A 17 4.96 7.67 -5.11
CA GLY A 17 6.17 8.04 -4.36
C GLY A 17 6.76 9.41 -4.72
N ARG A 18 6.16 10.13 -5.68
CA ARG A 18 6.69 11.41 -6.20
C ARG A 18 6.70 12.52 -5.15
N PHE A 19 5.85 12.43 -4.13
CA PHE A 19 5.71 13.41 -3.06
C PHE A 19 6.18 12.90 -1.69
N ASP A 20 6.94 11.80 -1.65
CA ASP A 20 7.42 11.24 -0.37
C ASP A 20 8.31 12.21 0.41
N VAL A 21 9.07 13.04 -0.30
CA VAL A 21 9.91 14.09 0.31
C VAL A 21 9.06 15.08 1.12
N SER A 22 7.82 15.33 0.71
CA SER A 22 6.88 16.23 1.41
C SER A 22 6.37 15.65 2.73
N LEU A 23 6.54 14.35 2.98
CA LEU A 23 6.18 13.70 4.24
C LEU A 23 7.24 13.88 5.33
N GLY A 24 8.40 14.47 4.98
CA GLY A 24 9.51 14.68 5.90
C GLY A 24 10.33 13.43 6.16
N GLY A 25 11.16 13.48 7.21
CA GLY A 25 12.12 12.43 7.56
C GLY A 25 13.52 12.65 6.95
N PRO A 26 14.57 12.10 7.59
CA PRO A 26 15.93 12.28 7.12
C PRO A 26 16.17 11.48 5.82
N SER A 27 17.07 11.98 4.98
CA SER A 27 17.66 11.15 3.93
C SER A 27 18.51 10.06 4.60
N ILE A 28 18.02 8.81 4.57
CA ILE A 28 18.74 7.68 5.14
C ILE A 28 19.47 6.94 4.02
N ALA A 29 20.80 6.90 4.11
CA ALA A 29 21.65 6.11 3.24
C ALA A 29 21.20 4.65 3.22
N ARG A 30 21.27 3.99 2.05
CA ARG A 30 20.71 2.64 1.82
C ARG A 30 21.12 1.62 2.90
N TRP A 31 22.38 1.64 3.34
CA TRP A 31 22.96 0.72 4.32
C TRP A 31 22.45 0.91 5.76
N HIS A 32 21.87 2.09 6.06
CA HIS A 32 21.31 2.44 7.36
C HIS A 32 19.77 2.38 7.38
N ARG A 33 19.13 2.01 6.26
CA ARG A 33 17.68 1.89 6.22
C ARG A 33 17.23 0.77 7.16
N PRO A 34 16.13 0.97 7.91
CA PRO A 34 15.58 -0.09 8.73
C PRO A 34 15.20 -1.28 7.85
N ALA A 35 15.38 -2.48 8.40
CA ALA A 35 15.07 -3.71 7.70
C ALA A 35 13.97 -4.46 8.44
N GLY A 36 12.99 -4.87 7.64
CA GLY A 36 11.80 -5.60 8.05
C GLY A 36 10.72 -4.76 8.73
N SER A 37 9.50 -5.32 8.76
CA SER A 37 8.28 -4.60 9.16
C SER A 37 8.38 -3.91 10.50
N THR A 38 8.93 -4.55 11.54
CA THR A 38 8.95 -3.97 12.90
C THR A 38 9.77 -2.68 12.98
N GLN A 39 10.97 -2.65 12.38
CA GLN A 39 11.81 -1.46 12.37
C GLN A 39 11.22 -0.37 11.47
N VAL A 40 10.73 -0.76 10.29
CA VAL A 40 10.09 0.13 9.32
C VAL A 40 8.87 0.82 9.95
N GLU A 41 7.96 0.05 10.56
CA GLU A 41 6.75 0.57 11.17
C GLU A 41 7.05 1.50 12.34
N THR A 42 8.04 1.18 13.17
CA THR A 42 8.46 2.02 14.29
C THR A 42 8.89 3.41 13.81
N VAL A 43 9.78 3.46 12.81
CA VAL A 43 10.33 4.72 12.30
C VAL A 43 9.30 5.49 11.47
N ALA A 44 8.60 4.80 10.55
CA ALA A 44 7.59 5.41 9.70
C ALA A 44 6.42 5.99 10.50
N THR A 45 6.01 5.30 11.57
CA THR A 45 4.94 5.85 12.42
C THR A 45 5.38 7.11 13.13
N ARG A 46 6.64 7.22 13.57
CA ARG A 46 7.12 8.46 14.21
C ARG A 46 6.93 9.65 13.26
N PHE A 47 7.39 9.54 12.02
CA PHE A 47 7.22 10.61 11.03
C PHE A 47 5.76 10.91 10.71
N ALA A 48 4.92 9.87 10.56
CA ALA A 48 3.51 10.07 10.33
C ALA A 48 2.81 10.75 11.52
N MET A 49 3.15 10.40 12.76
CA MET A 49 2.60 11.00 13.98
C MET A 49 3.03 12.45 14.14
N ASP A 50 4.31 12.78 13.90
CA ASP A 50 4.80 14.17 13.95
C ASP A 50 4.00 15.07 12.99
N ARG A 51 3.63 14.52 11.83
CA ARG A 51 2.79 15.21 10.83
C ARG A 51 1.33 15.39 11.27
N LEU A 52 0.79 14.52 12.14
CA LEU A 52 -0.59 14.62 12.59
C LEU A 52 -0.86 15.88 13.44
N ASP A 53 0.17 16.53 13.96
CA ASP A 53 0.02 17.73 14.79
C ASP A 53 0.32 19.02 14.00
N ILE A 54 0.66 18.92 12.72
CA ILE A 54 0.89 20.07 11.84
C ILE A 54 -0.44 20.66 11.37
N ALA A 55 -0.60 21.98 11.52
CA ALA A 55 -1.70 22.74 10.95
C ALA A 55 -1.16 23.77 9.94
N TYR A 56 -1.74 23.78 8.74
CA TYR A 56 -1.46 24.82 7.74
C TYR A 56 -2.52 25.93 7.83
N ALA A 57 -2.13 27.17 7.54
CA ALA A 57 -3.05 28.30 7.58
C ALA A 57 -4.27 28.09 6.66
N GLU A 58 -4.08 27.44 5.51
CA GLU A 58 -5.15 27.11 4.57
C GLU A 58 -6.17 26.11 5.11
N MET A 59 -5.84 25.36 6.17
CA MET A 59 -6.81 24.48 6.82
C MET A 59 -7.93 25.26 7.51
N PHE A 60 -7.68 26.50 7.96
CA PHE A 60 -8.69 27.35 8.58
C PHE A 60 -9.77 27.80 7.59
N ALA A 61 -9.55 27.65 6.27
CA ALA A 61 -10.59 27.83 5.27
C ALA A 61 -11.74 26.82 5.44
N PHE A 62 -11.45 25.64 6.01
CA PHE A 62 -12.43 24.58 6.27
C PHE A 62 -13.02 24.77 7.67
N GLY A 63 -14.34 24.82 7.79
CA GLY A 63 -15.02 25.14 9.06
C GLY A 63 -15.16 26.64 9.35
N GLY A 64 -14.59 27.50 8.51
CA GLY A 64 -14.75 28.95 8.60
C GLY A 64 -16.17 29.40 8.22
N SER A 65 -16.68 30.42 8.91
CA SER A 65 -18.01 31.01 8.61
C SER A 65 -17.94 32.14 7.59
N ARG A 66 -16.75 32.68 7.30
CA ARG A 66 -16.59 33.84 6.41
C ARG A 66 -16.46 33.40 4.96
N THR A 67 -17.19 34.07 4.08
CA THR A 67 -17.11 33.85 2.61
C THR A 67 -15.72 34.13 2.04
N SER A 68 -14.93 35.02 2.66
CA SER A 68 -13.52 35.28 2.29
C SER A 68 -12.64 34.03 2.41
N ASP A 69 -12.92 33.18 3.41
CA ASP A 69 -12.12 32.00 3.71
C ASP A 69 -12.35 30.92 2.65
N ALA A 70 -13.55 30.89 2.07
CA ALA A 70 -13.88 29.97 0.99
C ALA A 70 -13.01 30.19 -0.27
N PHE A 71 -12.51 31.40 -0.47
CA PHE A 71 -11.67 31.76 -1.61
C PHE A 71 -10.19 31.38 -1.41
N ALA A 72 -9.73 31.18 -0.17
CA ALA A 72 -8.32 30.84 0.10
C ALA A 72 -7.88 29.54 -0.60
N CYS A 73 -8.80 28.59 -0.75
CA CYS A 73 -8.59 27.29 -1.40
C CYS A 73 -9.41 27.12 -2.70
N ARG A 74 -9.72 28.22 -3.41
CA ARG A 74 -10.41 28.14 -4.70
C ARG A 74 -9.40 27.85 -5.81
N ALA A 75 -9.44 26.63 -6.33
CA ALA A 75 -8.64 26.26 -7.51
C ALA A 75 -9.20 26.95 -8.77
N SER A 76 -8.36 27.51 -9.64
CA SER A 76 -8.78 27.99 -10.95
C SER A 76 -8.53 26.94 -12.04
N ALA A 77 -9.32 26.95 -13.11
CA ALA A 77 -9.11 26.05 -14.25
C ALA A 77 -7.71 26.19 -14.87
N ARG A 78 -7.15 27.42 -14.88
CA ARG A 78 -5.80 27.68 -15.36
C ARG A 78 -4.75 26.99 -14.49
N ASP A 79 -4.89 27.09 -13.16
CA ASP A 79 -3.91 26.50 -12.24
C ASP A 79 -3.98 24.97 -12.27
N VAL A 80 -5.19 24.40 -12.33
CA VAL A 80 -5.38 22.95 -12.49
C VAL A 80 -4.75 22.47 -13.79
N GLN A 81 -4.95 23.18 -14.90
CA GLN A 81 -4.33 22.84 -16.18
C GLN A 81 -2.80 22.93 -16.13
N ALA A 82 -2.26 23.95 -15.46
CA ALA A 82 -0.81 24.09 -15.28
C ALA A 82 -0.22 22.93 -14.46
N LEU A 83 -0.87 22.55 -13.34
CA LEU A 83 -0.47 21.39 -12.55
C LEU A 83 -0.52 20.10 -13.39
N ARG A 84 -1.57 19.95 -14.21
CA ARG A 84 -1.75 18.80 -15.11
C ARG A 84 -0.66 18.67 -16.17
N SER A 85 -0.19 19.79 -16.70
CA SER A 85 0.87 19.81 -17.71
C SER A 85 2.27 19.60 -17.14
N ASP A 86 2.41 19.59 -15.82
CA ASP A 86 3.70 19.50 -15.13
C ASP A 86 3.64 18.45 -14.00
N VAL A 87 3.53 18.88 -12.75
CA VAL A 87 3.68 18.03 -11.56
C VAL A 87 2.63 16.92 -11.43
N LEU A 88 1.48 17.03 -12.10
CA LEU A 88 0.39 16.03 -12.12
C LEU A 88 0.17 15.39 -13.49
N ALA A 89 1.15 15.45 -14.39
CA ALA A 89 1.07 14.80 -15.71
C ALA A 89 0.84 13.28 -15.64
N PHE A 90 1.15 12.68 -14.48
CA PHE A 90 1.01 11.25 -14.21
C PHE A 90 -0.39 10.85 -13.70
N ALA A 91 -1.17 11.80 -13.17
CA ALA A 91 -2.42 11.50 -12.48
C ALA A 91 -3.57 11.30 -13.49
N SER A 92 -4.55 10.47 -13.15
CA SER A 92 -5.71 10.17 -14.01
C SER A 92 -6.69 11.34 -14.07
N ASP A 93 -7.46 11.44 -15.16
CA ASP A 93 -8.58 12.38 -15.29
C ASP A 93 -9.87 11.86 -14.63
N PRO A 94 -10.65 12.74 -13.96
CA PRO A 94 -10.40 14.16 -13.69
C PRO A 94 -9.51 14.43 -12.44
N VAL A 95 -8.94 15.65 -12.31
CA VAL A 95 -8.22 16.07 -11.08
C VAL A 95 -9.25 16.24 -9.98
N HIS A 96 -9.06 15.59 -8.84
CA HIS A 96 -9.92 15.76 -7.69
C HIS A 96 -9.36 16.81 -6.74
N VAL A 97 -10.08 17.93 -6.58
CA VAL A 97 -9.70 19.02 -5.67
C VAL A 97 -10.69 19.16 -4.51
N LEU A 98 -10.20 19.49 -3.33
CA LEU A 98 -11.01 19.76 -2.14
C LEU A 98 -11.22 21.26 -1.99
N VAL A 99 -12.46 21.68 -1.78
CA VAL A 99 -12.82 23.09 -1.59
C VAL A 99 -13.67 23.29 -0.32
N PRO A 100 -13.53 24.42 0.37
CA PRO A 100 -14.17 24.69 1.67
C PRO A 100 -15.68 24.97 1.59
N GLY A 101 -16.24 25.18 0.39
CA GLY A 101 -17.65 25.51 0.26
C GLY A 101 -18.18 25.46 -1.18
N ARG A 102 -19.50 25.44 -1.32
CA ARG A 102 -20.17 25.40 -2.63
C ARG A 102 -19.88 26.64 -3.49
N SER A 103 -19.64 27.80 -2.87
CA SER A 103 -19.25 29.04 -3.59
C SER A 103 -17.87 28.95 -4.25
N ALA A 104 -16.99 28.10 -3.72
CA ALA A 104 -15.67 27.83 -4.31
C ALA A 104 -15.73 26.68 -5.34
N ALA A 105 -16.73 25.80 -5.24
CA ALA A 105 -17.00 24.77 -6.22
C ALA A 105 -17.63 25.38 -7.47
N HIS A 106 -16.94 25.25 -8.60
CA HIS A 106 -17.45 25.65 -9.91
C HIS A 106 -17.09 24.57 -10.92
N ALA A 107 -17.85 24.52 -12.02
CA ALA A 107 -17.57 23.60 -13.10
C ALA A 107 -16.21 23.93 -13.72
N MET A 108 -15.30 22.95 -13.72
CA MET A 108 -13.98 23.05 -14.34
C MET A 108 -13.78 21.82 -15.22
N ARG A 109 -13.44 22.05 -16.50
CA ARG A 109 -13.10 20.95 -17.40
C ARG A 109 -11.84 20.25 -16.87
N GLY A 110 -11.88 18.92 -16.80
CA GLY A 110 -10.74 18.13 -16.32
C GLY A 110 -10.55 18.12 -14.79
N ALA A 111 -11.47 18.69 -14.01
CA ALA A 111 -11.45 18.62 -12.55
C ALA A 111 -12.82 18.37 -11.92
N THR A 112 -12.80 17.72 -10.75
CA THR A 112 -13.95 17.49 -9.89
C THR A 112 -13.70 18.17 -8.55
N CYS A 113 -14.59 19.08 -8.17
CA CYS A 113 -14.56 19.73 -6.86
C CYS A 113 -15.33 18.92 -5.82
N HIS A 114 -14.64 18.55 -4.75
CA HIS A 114 -15.22 17.94 -3.56
C HIS A 114 -15.41 19.01 -2.50
N VAL A 115 -16.65 19.22 -2.08
CA VAL A 115 -16.98 20.24 -1.08
C VAL A 115 -16.86 19.66 0.32
N ARG A 116 -16.12 20.35 1.18
CA ARG A 116 -16.11 20.11 2.62
C ARG A 116 -16.19 21.44 3.37
N SER A 117 -17.33 21.71 4.00
CA SER A 117 -17.51 22.90 4.82
C SER A 117 -17.10 22.73 6.28
N ALA A 118 -17.02 21.49 6.77
CA ALA A 118 -16.63 21.22 8.15
C ALA A 118 -15.10 21.31 8.33
N ALA A 119 -14.67 21.71 9.52
CA ALA A 119 -13.26 21.78 9.90
C ALA A 119 -12.53 20.46 9.65
N LEU A 120 -11.25 20.57 9.30
CA LEU A 120 -10.34 19.44 9.13
C LEU A 120 -9.47 19.31 10.38
N PRO A 121 -9.30 18.12 10.97
CA PRO A 121 -8.34 17.91 12.05
C PRO A 121 -6.91 18.24 11.59
N ASN A 122 -6.01 18.59 12.51
CA ASN A 122 -4.58 18.74 12.21
C ASN A 122 -4.02 17.50 11.49
N GLY A 123 -3.01 17.71 10.64
CA GLY A 123 -2.41 16.67 9.81
C GLY A 123 -3.25 16.23 8.61
N SER A 124 -4.36 16.92 8.33
CA SER A 124 -5.23 16.62 7.18
C SER A 124 -4.60 16.95 5.83
N LEU A 125 -3.67 17.91 5.79
CA LEU A 125 -3.04 18.39 4.57
C LEU A 125 -1.52 18.24 4.67
N VAL A 126 -0.86 18.11 3.52
CA VAL A 126 0.60 18.08 3.37
C VAL A 126 1.00 19.06 2.27
N ARG A 127 1.97 19.93 2.52
CA ARG A 127 2.46 20.87 1.51
C ARG A 127 3.44 20.18 0.56
N ALA A 128 3.05 20.08 -0.71
CA ALA A 128 3.87 19.47 -1.75
C ALA A 128 4.87 20.48 -2.33
N LEU A 129 4.36 21.57 -2.93
CA LEU A 129 5.19 22.59 -3.59
C LEU A 129 4.45 23.93 -3.57
N GLY A 130 5.09 25.00 -3.08
CA GLY A 130 4.49 26.34 -3.06
C GLY A 130 3.09 26.33 -2.45
N ASN A 131 2.08 26.63 -3.26
CA ASN A 131 0.66 26.69 -2.87
C ASN A 131 -0.12 25.37 -3.13
N LEU A 132 0.56 24.30 -3.55
CA LEU A 132 -0.02 22.98 -3.74
C LEU A 132 -0.02 22.20 -2.41
N LEU A 133 -1.22 21.86 -1.95
CA LEU A 133 -1.47 21.01 -0.80
C LEU A 133 -2.07 19.69 -1.30
N ILE A 134 -1.76 18.60 -0.62
CA ILE A 134 -2.34 17.27 -0.87
C ILE A 134 -3.02 16.82 0.41
N CYS A 135 -4.24 16.29 0.32
CA CYS A 135 -4.85 15.58 1.44
C CYS A 135 -3.87 14.49 1.91
N SER A 136 -3.58 14.46 3.20
CA SER A 136 -2.64 13.50 3.77
C SER A 136 -3.01 12.05 3.45
N PRO A 137 -2.06 11.09 3.51
CA PRO A 137 -2.38 9.68 3.34
C PRO A 137 -3.58 9.23 4.20
N GLU A 138 -3.67 9.72 5.44
CA GLU A 138 -4.75 9.39 6.38
C GLU A 138 -6.11 9.98 5.95
N LEU A 139 -6.15 11.27 5.57
CA LEU A 139 -7.38 11.89 5.07
C LEU A 139 -7.79 11.28 3.72
N CYS A 140 -6.82 11.02 2.85
CA CYS A 140 -7.04 10.38 1.56
C CYS A 140 -7.70 9.01 1.73
N PHE A 141 -7.17 8.16 2.61
CA PHE A 141 -7.76 6.86 2.90
C PHE A 141 -9.22 6.98 3.39
N LEU A 142 -9.50 7.92 4.28
CA LEU A 142 -10.86 8.20 4.76
C LEU A 142 -11.80 8.69 3.64
N GLN A 143 -11.33 9.59 2.78
CA GLN A 143 -12.10 10.08 1.63
C GLN A 143 -12.44 8.94 0.67
N MET A 144 -11.45 8.11 0.34
CA MET A 144 -11.65 6.95 -0.54
C MET A 144 -12.58 5.91 0.07
N ALA A 145 -12.63 5.78 1.41
CA ALA A 145 -13.56 4.86 2.07
C ALA A 145 -15.05 5.17 1.86
N SER A 146 -15.37 6.36 1.35
CA SER A 146 -16.74 6.76 1.02
C SER A 146 -17.17 6.36 -0.39
N THR A 147 -16.23 6.08 -1.29
CA THR A 147 -16.50 5.88 -2.72
C THR A 147 -15.96 4.56 -3.27
N MET A 148 -15.00 3.96 -2.57
CA MET A 148 -14.26 2.79 -3.04
C MET A 148 -14.87 1.47 -2.54
N PRO A 149 -14.96 0.42 -3.40
CA PRO A 149 -15.33 -0.92 -2.96
C PRO A 149 -14.42 -1.45 -1.85
N PHE A 150 -14.97 -2.23 -0.92
CA PHE A 150 -14.27 -2.63 0.30
C PHE A 150 -12.90 -3.30 0.06
N HIS A 151 -12.80 -4.26 -0.87
CA HIS A 151 -11.53 -4.92 -1.18
C HIS A 151 -10.48 -3.97 -1.75
N ARG A 152 -10.91 -3.01 -2.57
CA ARG A 152 -10.05 -1.96 -3.13
C ARG A 152 -9.60 -0.99 -2.04
N LEU A 153 -10.46 -0.70 -1.07
CA LEU A 153 -10.11 0.12 0.08
C LEU A 153 -9.05 -0.57 0.96
N VAL A 154 -9.21 -1.87 1.24
CA VAL A 154 -8.19 -2.64 1.98
C VAL A 154 -6.86 -2.62 1.22
N LYS A 155 -6.89 -2.83 -0.11
CA LYS A 155 -5.69 -2.72 -0.97
C LYS A 155 -5.05 -1.34 -0.89
N LEU A 156 -5.82 -0.26 -0.99
CA LEU A 156 -5.30 1.10 -0.85
C LEU A 156 -4.63 1.29 0.52
N GLY A 157 -5.21 0.75 1.59
CA GLY A 157 -4.61 0.79 2.93
C GLY A 157 -3.25 0.09 2.97
N PHE A 158 -3.12 -1.10 2.37
CA PHE A 158 -1.83 -1.78 2.20
C PHE A 158 -0.84 -0.91 1.44
N GLU A 159 -1.26 -0.31 0.33
CA GLU A 159 -0.39 0.45 -0.56
C GLU A 159 0.11 1.76 0.04
N LEU A 160 -0.72 2.42 0.84
CA LEU A 160 -0.31 3.57 1.66
C LEU A 160 0.63 3.16 2.81
N CYS A 161 0.69 1.87 3.14
CA CYS A 161 1.60 1.28 4.14
C CYS A 161 2.74 0.46 3.53
N ALA A 162 2.92 0.50 2.20
CA ALA A 162 3.83 -0.38 1.47
C ALA A 162 5.22 0.22 1.22
N LEU A 163 6.19 -0.66 0.95
CA LEU A 163 7.56 -0.34 0.55
C LEU A 163 7.79 -0.38 -0.97
N TYR A 164 6.69 -0.37 -1.73
CA TYR A 164 6.69 -0.17 -3.17
C TYR A 164 5.87 1.08 -3.54
N THR A 165 6.04 1.50 -4.78
CA THR A 165 5.30 2.58 -5.43
C THR A 165 4.57 2.03 -6.64
N LEU A 166 3.50 2.70 -7.08
CA LEU A 166 2.78 2.37 -8.30
C LEU A 166 2.84 3.53 -9.28
N GLN A 167 3.33 3.24 -10.48
CA GLN A 167 3.34 4.18 -11.60
C GLN A 167 2.00 4.15 -12.35
N PRO A 168 1.67 5.20 -13.13
CA PRO A 168 0.39 5.29 -13.84
C PRO A 168 0.14 4.17 -14.85
N ASP A 169 1.21 3.61 -15.41
CA ASP A 169 1.18 2.46 -16.32
C ASP A 169 0.95 1.11 -15.59
N GLY A 170 0.80 1.15 -14.26
CA GLY A 170 0.63 -0.01 -13.40
C GLY A 170 1.96 -0.63 -12.95
N ALA A 171 3.11 -0.14 -13.39
CA ALA A 171 4.39 -0.69 -12.98
C ALA A 171 4.70 -0.40 -11.51
N ALA A 172 5.23 -1.40 -10.80
CA ALA A 172 5.69 -1.23 -9.43
C ALA A 172 7.14 -0.74 -9.38
N GLY A 173 7.40 0.29 -8.59
CA GLY A 173 8.75 0.71 -8.22
C GLY A 173 9.14 0.18 -6.84
N TYR A 174 10.28 -0.50 -6.73
CA TYR A 174 10.74 -1.16 -5.50
C TYR A 174 11.80 -0.35 -4.75
N GLY A 175 11.97 -0.65 -3.46
CA GLY A 175 13.02 -0.04 -2.62
C GLY A 175 12.62 1.31 -2.03
N ARG A 176 11.32 1.57 -1.89
CA ARG A 176 10.81 2.71 -1.13
C ARG A 176 11.27 2.56 0.33
N PRO A 177 11.95 3.56 0.92
CA PRO A 177 12.54 3.42 2.26
C PRO A 177 11.50 3.35 3.37
N PHE A 178 10.42 4.13 3.23
CA PHE A 178 9.35 4.24 4.20
C PHE A 178 8.01 4.35 3.49
N PRO A 179 6.94 3.78 4.06
CA PRO A 179 5.60 4.01 3.56
C PRO A 179 5.11 5.44 3.89
N PRO A 180 4.12 5.97 3.13
CA PRO A 180 3.52 7.27 3.39
C PRO A 180 2.93 7.45 4.78
N THR A 181 2.41 6.34 5.32
CA THR A 181 1.77 6.27 6.62
C THR A 181 1.88 4.84 7.16
N THR A 182 1.32 4.60 8.33
CA THR A 182 1.21 3.30 8.96
C THR A 182 -0.22 3.08 9.45
N VAL A 183 -0.58 1.82 9.73
CA VAL A 183 -1.89 1.48 10.31
C VAL A 183 -2.15 2.29 11.57
N ARG A 184 -1.16 2.36 12.46
CA ARG A 184 -1.24 3.12 13.72
C ARG A 184 -1.48 4.63 13.51
N ALA A 185 -0.84 5.24 12.51
CA ALA A 185 -1.07 6.66 12.21
C ALA A 185 -2.44 6.92 11.59
N MET A 186 -2.90 6.04 10.69
CA MET A 186 -4.26 6.11 10.14
C MET A 186 -5.33 5.92 11.21
N GLU A 187 -5.16 4.97 12.13
CA GLU A 187 -6.06 4.78 13.28
C GLU A 187 -6.13 6.04 14.13
N ARG A 188 -4.98 6.60 14.49
CA ARG A 188 -4.89 7.82 15.30
C ARG A 188 -5.55 9.03 14.63
N TYR A 189 -5.43 9.17 13.32
CA TYR A 189 -6.13 10.20 12.59
C TYR A 189 -7.65 9.95 12.57
N LEU A 190 -8.08 8.71 12.33
CA LEU A 190 -9.51 8.34 12.32
C LEU A 190 -10.20 8.54 13.67
N GLU A 191 -9.50 8.45 14.81
CA GLU A 191 -10.04 8.82 16.13
C GLU A 191 -10.52 10.28 16.16
N ARG A 192 -9.83 11.18 15.45
CA ARG A 192 -10.15 12.61 15.35
C ARG A 192 -11.24 12.92 14.32
N CYS A 193 -11.68 11.92 13.55
CA CYS A 193 -12.62 12.07 12.43
C CYS A 193 -14.03 11.55 12.74
N THR A 194 -14.45 11.57 14.01
CA THR A 194 -15.78 11.09 14.41
C THR A 194 -16.89 11.85 13.68
N GLY A 195 -17.85 11.11 13.12
CA GLY A 195 -18.94 11.66 12.31
C GLY A 195 -18.60 11.97 10.85
N MET A 196 -17.33 11.85 10.44
CA MET A 196 -16.99 12.00 9.02
C MET A 196 -17.50 10.80 8.20
N HIS A 197 -18.06 11.11 7.03
CA HIS A 197 -18.50 10.09 6.08
C HIS A 197 -17.31 9.18 5.69
N GLY A 198 -17.57 7.88 5.56
CA GLY A 198 -16.54 6.87 5.32
C GLY A 198 -15.77 6.40 6.56
N ALA A 199 -15.83 7.08 7.72
CA ALA A 199 -15.00 6.76 8.88
C ALA A 199 -15.23 5.34 9.43
N ALA A 200 -16.48 4.88 9.48
CA ALA A 200 -16.80 3.52 9.90
C ALA A 200 -16.23 2.47 8.94
N THR A 201 -16.36 2.70 7.63
CA THR A 201 -15.82 1.83 6.58
C THR A 201 -14.29 1.80 6.61
N ALA A 202 -13.65 2.96 6.76
CA ALA A 202 -12.20 3.10 6.89
C ALA A 202 -11.68 2.29 8.08
N ARG A 203 -12.25 2.47 9.28
CA ARG A 203 -11.88 1.70 10.48
C ARG A 203 -12.07 0.20 10.30
N LYS A 204 -13.12 -0.22 9.60
CA LYS A 204 -13.35 -1.65 9.30
C LYS A 204 -12.30 -2.20 8.35
N ALA A 205 -11.92 -1.45 7.31
CA ALA A 205 -10.91 -1.86 6.35
C ALA A 205 -9.51 -1.94 6.97
N LEU A 206 -9.13 -0.99 7.85
CA LEU A 206 -7.82 -0.99 8.51
C LEU A 206 -7.52 -2.25 9.33
N ARG A 207 -8.53 -2.92 9.86
CA ARG A 207 -8.37 -4.21 10.58
C ARG A 207 -7.77 -5.32 9.72
N HIS A 208 -7.71 -5.13 8.41
CA HIS A 208 -7.22 -6.10 7.44
C HIS A 208 -5.94 -5.62 6.75
N VAL A 209 -5.34 -4.52 7.19
CA VAL A 209 -4.15 -3.92 6.56
C VAL A 209 -2.92 -4.23 7.40
N ALA A 210 -1.82 -4.63 6.74
CA ALA A 210 -0.51 -4.76 7.36
C ALA A 210 0.46 -3.72 6.79
N VAL A 211 1.52 -3.41 7.55
CA VAL A 211 2.58 -2.49 7.14
C VAL A 211 3.72 -3.25 6.48
N ALA A 212 4.43 -2.58 5.56
CA ALA A 212 5.66 -3.04 4.92
C ALA A 212 5.51 -4.23 3.95
N SER A 213 4.41 -4.28 3.18
CA SER A 213 4.37 -5.12 1.97
C SER A 213 5.43 -4.65 0.98
N GLY A 214 6.18 -5.59 0.39
CA GLY A 214 7.31 -5.33 -0.52
C GLY A 214 6.91 -5.27 -1.99
N SER A 215 5.79 -5.88 -2.36
CA SER A 215 5.29 -5.88 -3.73
C SER A 215 3.75 -5.89 -3.83
N PRO A 216 3.16 -5.52 -5.00
CA PRO A 216 1.72 -5.64 -5.23
C PRO A 216 1.19 -7.06 -5.07
N MET A 217 1.97 -8.07 -5.46
CA MET A 217 1.54 -9.47 -5.35
C MET A 217 1.52 -9.93 -3.89
N GLU A 218 2.50 -9.57 -3.09
CA GLU A 218 2.47 -9.82 -1.64
C GLU A 218 1.23 -9.19 -0.99
N THR A 219 0.89 -7.96 -1.37
CA THR A 219 -0.34 -7.29 -0.92
C THR A 219 -1.59 -8.07 -1.33
N ALA A 220 -1.72 -8.45 -2.61
CA ALA A 220 -2.87 -9.20 -3.09
C ALA A 220 -2.99 -10.58 -2.41
N LEU A 221 -1.87 -11.28 -2.24
CA LEU A 221 -1.80 -12.58 -1.58
C LEU A 221 -2.20 -12.46 -0.09
N ALA A 222 -1.65 -11.49 0.63
CA ALA A 222 -2.02 -11.24 2.03
C ALA A 222 -3.52 -10.94 2.18
N ILE A 223 -4.09 -10.10 1.31
CA ILE A 223 -5.52 -9.78 1.33
C ILE A 223 -6.38 -11.04 1.13
N VAL A 224 -6.08 -11.85 0.12
CA VAL A 224 -6.90 -13.05 -0.18
C VAL A 224 -6.74 -14.13 0.89
N LEU A 225 -5.53 -14.33 1.43
CA LEU A 225 -5.31 -15.28 2.51
C LEU A 225 -6.02 -14.86 3.81
N CYS A 226 -6.02 -13.56 4.13
CA CYS A 226 -6.38 -13.10 5.48
C CYS A 226 -7.77 -12.47 5.59
N LEU A 227 -8.39 -12.04 4.48
CA LEU A 227 -9.76 -11.55 4.56
C LEU A 227 -10.69 -12.64 5.11
N PRO A 228 -11.68 -12.27 5.95
CA PRO A 228 -12.69 -13.21 6.41
C PRO A 228 -13.40 -13.92 5.25
N LEU A 229 -13.87 -15.15 5.47
CA LEU A 229 -14.56 -15.95 4.46
C LEU A 229 -15.74 -15.23 3.81
N ARG A 230 -16.55 -14.53 4.62
CA ARG A 230 -17.69 -13.71 4.16
C ARG A 230 -17.30 -12.52 3.29
N LEU A 231 -16.02 -12.15 3.30
CA LEU A 231 -15.42 -11.09 2.48
C LEU A 231 -14.54 -11.68 1.38
N GLY A 232 -14.64 -12.99 1.11
CA GLY A 232 -13.97 -13.64 -0.02
C GLY A 232 -12.54 -14.08 0.22
N GLY A 233 -12.01 -14.01 1.44
CA GLY A 233 -10.68 -14.56 1.75
C GLY A 233 -10.73 -15.97 2.34
N TYR A 234 -9.58 -16.45 2.81
CA TYR A 234 -9.42 -17.73 3.50
C TYR A 234 -9.54 -17.62 5.04
N GLY A 235 -9.57 -16.40 5.58
CA GLY A 235 -9.76 -16.15 7.01
C GLY A 235 -8.54 -16.49 7.88
N LEU A 236 -7.34 -16.54 7.30
CA LEU A 236 -6.11 -16.69 8.07
C LEU A 236 -5.82 -15.43 8.91
N PRO A 237 -5.10 -15.55 10.03
CA PRO A 237 -4.61 -14.41 10.79
C PRO A 237 -3.73 -13.50 9.91
N LEU A 238 -3.75 -12.20 10.16
CA LEU A 238 -2.92 -11.24 9.40
C LEU A 238 -1.43 -11.49 9.71
N PRO A 239 -0.57 -11.71 8.70
CA PRO A 239 0.86 -11.92 8.92
C PRO A 239 1.60 -10.61 9.21
N ARG A 240 2.83 -10.74 9.72
CA ARG A 240 3.84 -9.70 9.64
C ARG A 240 4.48 -9.73 8.26
N MET A 241 4.30 -8.66 7.48
CA MET A 241 4.89 -8.57 6.15
C MET A 241 6.40 -8.33 6.24
N ASN A 242 7.18 -8.83 5.29
CA ASN A 242 8.64 -8.63 5.18
C ASN A 242 9.33 -8.68 6.55
N TYR A 243 9.03 -9.70 7.37
CA TYR A 243 9.52 -9.75 8.74
C TYR A 243 11.01 -10.12 8.76
N ARG A 244 11.79 -9.42 9.60
CA ARG A 244 13.23 -9.62 9.71
C ARG A 244 13.54 -10.76 10.67
N ILE A 245 14.23 -11.77 10.16
CA ILE A 245 14.79 -12.87 10.92
C ILE A 245 16.31 -12.69 10.96
N GLU A 246 16.90 -12.56 12.16
CA GLU A 246 18.35 -12.51 12.29
C GLU A 246 18.98 -13.85 11.92
N ALA A 247 20.04 -13.81 11.12
CA ALA A 247 20.79 -15.01 10.80
C ALA A 247 21.59 -15.45 12.05
N ARG A 248 21.71 -16.78 12.26
CA ARG A 248 22.66 -17.30 13.24
C ARG A 248 24.06 -16.98 12.74
N ARG A 249 24.80 -16.16 13.50
CA ARG A 249 26.23 -16.02 13.29
C ARG A 249 26.89 -17.35 13.65
N SER A 250 27.42 -18.07 12.67
CA SER A 250 28.38 -19.15 12.94
C SER A 250 29.78 -18.62 12.64
N ASP A 251 30.76 -18.96 13.48
CA ASP A 251 32.17 -18.59 13.31
C ASP A 251 32.80 -19.17 12.02
N GLN A 252 32.09 -20.03 11.29
CA GLN A 252 32.57 -20.73 10.09
C GLN A 252 31.71 -20.47 8.82
N SER A 253 30.71 -19.59 8.89
CA SER A 253 29.86 -19.26 7.72
C SER A 253 30.56 -18.24 6.81
N THR A 254 30.84 -18.63 5.57
CA THR A 254 31.25 -17.75 4.47
C THR A 254 30.10 -16.89 3.91
N SER A 255 28.87 -17.06 4.41
CA SER A 255 27.72 -16.23 4.06
C SER A 255 27.66 -14.99 4.95
N ASP A 256 27.95 -13.82 4.39
CA ASP A 256 27.89 -12.48 5.01
C ASP A 256 26.44 -11.99 5.32
N LYS A 257 25.41 -12.82 5.09
CA LYS A 257 24.02 -12.40 5.27
C LYS A 257 23.68 -12.24 6.75
N ARG A 258 23.45 -10.99 7.16
CA ARG A 258 23.10 -10.62 8.55
C ARG A 258 21.66 -10.98 8.93
N TYR A 259 20.74 -11.06 7.98
CA TYR A 259 19.32 -11.33 8.22
C TYR A 259 18.60 -11.81 6.95
N TYR A 260 17.42 -12.38 7.13
CA TYR A 260 16.46 -12.73 6.09
C TYR A 260 15.18 -11.89 6.25
N LEU A 261 14.47 -11.66 5.14
CA LEU A 261 13.14 -11.02 5.14
C LEU A 261 12.12 -12.02 4.61
N CYS A 262 11.15 -12.41 5.45
CA CYS A 262 10.07 -13.31 5.05
C CYS A 262 8.85 -12.49 4.62
N ASP A 263 8.35 -12.71 3.41
CA ASP A 263 7.32 -11.85 2.80
C ASP A 263 6.02 -11.80 3.61
N LEU A 264 5.49 -12.97 4.00
CA LEU A 264 4.38 -13.12 4.93
C LEU A 264 4.82 -14.06 6.05
N PHE A 265 4.91 -13.58 7.28
CA PHE A 265 5.37 -14.37 8.42
C PHE A 265 4.35 -14.40 9.56
N TRP A 266 4.10 -15.59 10.12
CA TRP A 266 3.31 -15.80 11.34
C TRP A 266 4.24 -16.23 12.48
N PRO A 267 4.70 -15.27 13.32
CA PRO A 267 5.67 -15.53 14.39
C PRO A 267 5.22 -16.60 15.38
N GLU A 268 3.92 -16.63 15.70
CA GLU A 268 3.36 -17.53 16.71
C GLU A 268 3.46 -19.00 16.31
N ALA A 269 3.56 -19.28 15.00
CA ALA A 269 3.70 -20.63 14.44
C ALA A 269 5.06 -20.89 13.77
N ASN A 270 5.93 -19.88 13.68
CA ASN A 270 7.17 -19.92 12.88
C ASN A 270 6.94 -20.36 11.42
N VAL A 271 5.85 -19.89 10.81
CA VAL A 271 5.49 -20.19 9.41
C VAL A 271 5.71 -18.96 8.55
N ALA A 272 6.37 -19.13 7.41
CA ALA A 272 6.58 -18.11 6.40
C ALA A 272 6.01 -18.55 5.04
N ILE A 273 5.45 -17.61 4.29
CA ILE A 273 5.29 -17.74 2.85
C ILE A 273 6.29 -16.80 2.18
N GLU A 274 7.06 -17.33 1.23
CA GLU A 274 7.90 -16.55 0.32
C GLU A 274 7.27 -16.57 -1.07
N TYR A 275 6.95 -15.40 -1.60
CA TYR A 275 6.41 -15.26 -2.94
C TYR A 275 7.56 -15.26 -3.95
N ASP A 276 7.58 -16.29 -4.79
CA ASP A 276 8.52 -16.35 -5.89
C ASP A 276 7.90 -15.74 -7.16
N SER A 277 8.36 -14.52 -7.46
CA SER A 277 7.89 -13.74 -8.60
C SER A 277 8.27 -14.30 -9.98
N ASP A 278 9.21 -15.25 -10.03
CA ASP A 278 9.80 -15.90 -11.21
C ASP A 278 9.88 -15.05 -12.51
N LEU A 279 11.12 -14.64 -12.82
CA LEU A 279 11.60 -14.51 -14.20
C LEU A 279 12.81 -15.44 -14.33
N GLU A 280 12.75 -16.37 -15.27
CA GLU A 280 13.77 -17.34 -15.62
C GLU A 280 15.18 -16.73 -15.79
N HIS A 281 15.92 -16.69 -14.68
CA HIS A 281 17.37 -16.76 -14.64
C HIS A 281 17.74 -17.96 -13.78
N THR A 282 17.32 -19.14 -14.24
CA THR A 282 17.65 -20.45 -13.67
C THR A 282 19.14 -20.73 -13.88
N GLY A 283 19.98 -20.07 -13.10
CA GLY A 283 21.39 -20.38 -12.96
C GLY A 283 21.60 -21.30 -11.75
N PRO A 284 22.55 -22.26 -11.80
CA PRO A 284 22.90 -23.10 -10.65
C PRO A 284 23.16 -22.30 -9.37
N ALA A 285 23.72 -21.09 -9.48
CA ALA A 285 24.00 -20.20 -8.36
C ALA A 285 22.74 -19.73 -7.61
N ARG A 286 21.64 -19.42 -8.31
CA ARG A 286 20.40 -18.95 -7.67
C ARG A 286 19.64 -20.10 -7.02
N ILE A 287 19.62 -21.27 -7.67
CA ILE A 287 19.06 -22.50 -7.09
C ILE A 287 19.81 -22.86 -5.80
N ALA A 288 21.15 -22.76 -5.81
CA ALA A 288 21.97 -22.98 -4.63
C ALA A 288 21.68 -21.94 -3.53
N GLU A 289 21.53 -20.66 -3.89
CA GLU A 289 21.20 -19.59 -2.94
C GLU A 289 19.81 -19.79 -2.30
N ASP A 290 18.79 -20.15 -3.08
CA ASP A 290 17.44 -20.40 -2.58
C ASP A 290 17.38 -21.67 -1.71
N ALA A 291 18.14 -22.71 -2.10
CA ALA A 291 18.30 -23.91 -1.27
C ALA A 291 19.02 -23.61 0.04
N GLN A 292 20.10 -22.82 0.01
CA GLN A 292 20.82 -22.39 1.20
C GLN A 292 19.93 -21.57 2.11
N ARG A 293 19.22 -20.57 1.57
CA ARG A 293 18.25 -19.75 2.30
C ARG A 293 17.19 -20.60 3.00
N ARG A 294 16.63 -21.58 2.30
CA ARG A 294 15.64 -22.51 2.88
C ARG A 294 16.23 -23.34 4.02
N ASN A 295 17.46 -23.85 3.85
CA ASN A 295 18.15 -24.61 4.89
C ASN A 295 18.44 -23.72 6.12
N ASP A 296 18.87 -22.49 5.90
CA ASP A 296 19.15 -21.52 6.98
C ASP A 296 17.88 -21.23 7.78
N LEU A 297 16.77 -20.88 7.11
CA LEU A 297 15.48 -20.64 7.77
C LEU A 297 14.97 -21.88 8.50
N THR A 298 15.12 -23.07 7.92
CA THR A 298 14.77 -24.35 8.57
C THR A 298 15.61 -24.57 9.84
N SER A 299 16.91 -24.25 9.81
CA SER A 299 17.80 -24.35 10.98
C SER A 299 17.45 -23.35 12.10
N LEU A 300 16.72 -22.29 11.75
CA LEU A 300 16.14 -21.31 12.67
C LEU A 300 14.75 -21.75 13.18
N GLY A 301 14.28 -22.93 12.81
CA GLY A 301 12.97 -23.45 13.20
C GLY A 301 11.81 -22.84 12.41
N ILE A 302 12.09 -22.19 11.28
CA ILE A 302 11.08 -21.54 10.44
C ILE A 302 10.67 -22.48 9.32
N THR A 303 9.37 -22.76 9.24
CA THR A 303 8.78 -23.52 8.13
C THR A 303 8.42 -22.56 7.01
N THR A 304 9.08 -22.68 5.85
CA THR A 304 8.85 -21.83 4.68
C THR A 304 8.04 -22.54 3.60
N ILE A 305 6.99 -21.91 3.10
CA ILE A 305 6.27 -22.32 1.89
C ILE A 305 6.61 -21.34 0.77
N THR A 306 7.20 -21.83 -0.31
CA THR A 306 7.40 -21.04 -1.53
C THR A 306 6.11 -21.04 -2.33
N ALA A 307 5.59 -19.86 -2.66
CA ALA A 307 4.40 -19.66 -3.48
C ALA A 307 4.80 -19.01 -4.81
N THR A 308 4.85 -19.79 -5.89
CA THR A 308 5.16 -19.24 -7.21
C THR A 308 3.97 -18.52 -7.80
N ARG A 309 4.20 -17.61 -8.75
CA ARG A 309 3.11 -16.98 -9.52
C ARG A 309 2.13 -17.99 -10.11
N GLY A 310 2.64 -19.08 -10.69
CA GLY A 310 1.80 -20.13 -11.29
C GLY A 310 0.91 -20.84 -10.27
N GLN A 311 1.30 -20.91 -9.00
CA GLN A 311 0.46 -21.43 -7.92
C GLN A 311 -0.54 -20.38 -7.41
N VAL A 312 -0.09 -19.14 -7.21
CA VAL A 312 -0.94 -18.05 -6.69
C VAL A 312 -2.06 -17.68 -7.67
N MET A 313 -1.80 -17.75 -8.98
CA MET A 313 -2.78 -17.39 -10.01
C MET A 313 -3.76 -18.52 -10.35
N ASP A 314 -3.52 -19.73 -9.86
CA ASP A 314 -4.37 -20.90 -10.08
C ASP A 314 -5.24 -21.16 -8.86
N ALA A 315 -6.56 -21.28 -9.08
CA ALA A 315 -7.54 -21.35 -8.00
C ALA A 315 -7.29 -22.55 -7.04
N GLU A 316 -6.98 -23.72 -7.59
CA GLU A 316 -6.79 -24.94 -6.81
C GLU A 316 -5.43 -24.95 -6.10
N LYS A 317 -4.38 -24.48 -6.76
CA LYS A 317 -3.04 -24.35 -6.15
C LYS A 317 -3.05 -23.31 -5.03
N LEU A 318 -3.69 -22.15 -5.23
CA LEU A 318 -3.85 -21.14 -4.19
C LEU A 318 -4.65 -21.69 -3.00
N SER A 319 -5.74 -22.41 -3.26
CA SER A 319 -6.54 -23.04 -2.20
C SER A 319 -5.71 -24.05 -1.39
N ARG A 320 -4.89 -24.88 -2.07
CA ARG A 320 -3.97 -25.81 -1.40
C ARG A 320 -2.95 -25.09 -0.52
N ILE A 321 -2.33 -24.01 -1.01
CA ILE A 321 -1.41 -23.19 -0.20
C ILE A 321 -2.14 -22.66 1.04
N ALA A 322 -3.34 -22.08 0.87
CA ALA A 322 -4.10 -21.53 1.99
C ALA A 322 -4.45 -22.59 3.04
N HIS A 323 -4.86 -23.79 2.64
CA HIS A 323 -5.16 -24.89 3.55
C HIS A 323 -3.93 -25.47 4.24
N GLN A 324 -2.81 -25.58 3.53
CA GLN A 324 -1.54 -26.00 4.11
C GLN A 324 -1.09 -25.02 5.20
N VAL A 325 -1.14 -23.72 4.91
CA VAL A 325 -0.83 -22.67 5.89
C VAL A 325 -1.84 -22.72 7.04
N GLY A 326 -3.14 -22.81 6.75
CA GLY A 326 -4.19 -22.93 7.76
C GLY A 326 -3.96 -24.10 8.73
N ALA A 327 -3.56 -25.28 8.23
CA ALA A 327 -3.21 -26.42 9.06
C ALA A 327 -2.00 -26.12 9.97
N MET A 328 -0.94 -25.50 9.44
CA MET A 328 0.25 -25.11 10.23
C MET A 328 -0.07 -24.04 11.28
N LEU A 329 -1.04 -23.15 11.01
CA LEU A 329 -1.52 -22.13 11.94
C LEU A 329 -2.60 -22.65 12.91
N ASN A 330 -2.99 -23.92 12.81
CA ASN A 330 -4.10 -24.51 13.55
C ASN A 330 -5.45 -23.75 13.33
N VAL A 331 -5.65 -23.24 12.11
CA VAL A 331 -6.85 -22.53 11.68
C VAL A 331 -7.62 -23.39 10.68
N ARG A 332 -8.82 -23.83 11.07
CA ARG A 332 -9.70 -24.58 10.19
C ARG A 332 -10.44 -23.64 9.23
N ILE A 333 -10.09 -23.71 7.95
CA ILE A 333 -10.81 -23.05 6.86
C ILE A 333 -12.08 -23.85 6.54
N ARG A 334 -13.21 -23.15 6.44
CA ARG A 334 -14.54 -23.72 6.18
C ARG A 334 -15.08 -23.19 4.86
N ASP A 335 -14.55 -23.71 3.76
CA ASP A 335 -14.87 -23.23 2.41
C ASP A 335 -16.36 -23.18 2.09
N GLU A 336 -17.15 -24.08 2.67
CA GLU A 336 -18.61 -24.11 2.52
C GLU A 336 -19.33 -22.85 3.03
N ARG A 337 -18.64 -22.00 3.81
CA ARG A 337 -19.16 -20.74 4.36
C ARG A 337 -18.63 -19.49 3.65
N GLY A 338 -17.81 -19.68 2.62
CA GLY A 338 -17.10 -18.62 1.93
C GLY A 338 -17.34 -18.64 0.42
N TRP A 339 -16.46 -17.92 -0.27
CA TRP A 339 -16.41 -17.91 -1.72
C TRP A 339 -15.72 -19.17 -2.23
N ASN A 340 -16.09 -19.65 -3.40
CA ASN A 340 -15.42 -20.80 -4.01
C ASN A 340 -13.99 -20.42 -4.49
N PRO A 341 -13.11 -21.40 -4.76
CA PRO A 341 -11.73 -21.13 -5.17
C PRO A 341 -11.59 -20.20 -6.39
N ARG A 342 -12.52 -20.27 -7.36
CA ARG A 342 -12.48 -19.43 -8.57
C ARG A 342 -12.80 -17.97 -8.25
N GLU A 343 -13.79 -17.73 -7.40
CA GLU A 343 -14.13 -16.38 -6.93
C GLU A 343 -12.97 -15.75 -6.14
N ARG A 344 -12.27 -16.54 -5.32
CA ARG A 344 -11.06 -16.06 -4.61
C ARG A 344 -9.91 -15.75 -5.56
N ALA A 345 -9.69 -16.58 -6.58
CA ALA A 345 -8.71 -16.31 -7.62
C ALA A 345 -9.08 -15.07 -8.45
N GLN A 346 -10.37 -14.82 -8.71
CA GLN A 346 -10.84 -13.62 -9.36
C GLN A 346 -10.64 -12.37 -8.49
N LEU A 347 -10.88 -12.49 -7.17
CA LEU A 347 -10.53 -11.44 -6.22
C LEU A 347 -9.03 -11.14 -6.29
N LEU A 348 -8.16 -12.14 -6.20
CA LEU A 348 -6.71 -11.95 -6.33
C LEU A 348 -6.33 -11.23 -7.61
N ARG A 349 -6.86 -11.70 -8.76
CA ARG A 349 -6.62 -11.09 -10.08
C ARG A 349 -7.10 -9.66 -10.17
N SER A 350 -8.20 -9.32 -9.50
CA SER A 350 -8.67 -7.95 -9.45
C SER A 350 -7.69 -7.06 -8.68
N LEU A 351 -7.01 -7.59 -7.66
CA LEU A 351 -6.11 -6.82 -6.79
C LEU A 351 -4.72 -6.58 -7.36
N VAL A 352 -4.33 -7.23 -8.46
CA VAL A 352 -3.04 -7.00 -9.13
C VAL A 352 -3.23 -6.15 -10.38
N THR A 353 -2.22 -5.37 -10.77
CA THR A 353 -2.33 -4.52 -11.96
C THR A 353 -2.24 -5.34 -13.24
N GLU A 354 -2.75 -4.82 -14.36
CA GLU A 354 -2.58 -5.49 -15.65
C GLU A 354 -1.10 -5.58 -16.05
N HIS A 355 -0.24 -4.66 -15.56
CA HIS A 355 1.20 -4.73 -15.73
C HIS A 355 1.82 -5.89 -14.91
N ASP A 356 1.38 -6.14 -13.68
CA ASP A 356 1.76 -7.33 -12.90
C ASP A 356 1.28 -8.63 -13.59
N LEU A 357 0.19 -8.54 -14.35
CA LEU A 357 -0.32 -9.60 -15.21
C LEU A 357 0.43 -9.73 -16.56
N LYS A 358 0.99 -8.63 -17.11
CA LYS A 358 1.58 -8.51 -18.47
C LYS A 358 3.10 -8.43 -18.55
N ALA A 359 3.82 -8.04 -17.50
CA ALA A 359 5.29 -8.17 -17.44
C ALA A 359 5.75 -9.63 -17.71
N SER A 360 4.81 -10.57 -17.72
CA SER A 360 4.93 -11.96 -18.16
C SER A 360 4.78 -12.25 -19.67
N TRP A 361 4.33 -11.33 -20.53
CA TRP A 361 4.05 -11.62 -21.96
C TRP A 361 5.07 -11.00 -22.93
N THR A 362 5.58 -9.80 -22.68
CA THR A 362 6.44 -9.07 -23.64
C THR A 362 7.91 -9.55 -23.65
N LYS A 363 8.37 -10.27 -22.62
CA LYS A 363 9.68 -10.96 -22.67
C LYS A 363 9.62 -12.28 -23.45
N ALA A 364 8.45 -12.91 -23.56
CA ALA A 364 8.24 -14.14 -24.33
C ALA A 364 8.26 -13.92 -25.86
N ARG A 365 8.36 -12.67 -26.36
CA ARG A 365 8.44 -12.33 -27.79
C ARG A 365 9.77 -11.72 -28.25
N ARG A 366 10.81 -11.71 -27.40
CA ARG A 366 12.19 -11.41 -27.83
C ARG A 366 13.06 -12.66 -28.04
N ILE A 367 12.41 -13.82 -28.18
CA ILE A 367 13.05 -15.02 -28.75
C ILE A 367 12.43 -15.23 -30.13
N SER A 368 12.88 -14.46 -31.11
CA SER A 368 12.79 -14.85 -32.51
C SER A 368 13.77 -14.04 -33.35
N VAL A 369 14.72 -14.78 -33.92
CA VAL A 369 15.53 -14.51 -35.11
C VAL A 369 16.59 -13.42 -35.00
N SER A 370 17.82 -13.86 -34.77
CA SER A 370 18.95 -13.41 -35.58
C SER A 370 19.72 -14.66 -36.02
N ASN A 371 19.76 -14.85 -37.35
CA ASN A 371 20.41 -15.95 -38.07
C ASN A 371 21.85 -16.20 -37.66
#